data_AF-A0A9W6FXN0-F1
#
_entry.id   AF-A0A9W6FXN0-F1
#
_cell.length_a   1.000
_cell.length_b   1.000
_cell.length_c   1.000
_cell.angle_alpha   90.00
_cell.angle_beta   90.00
_cell.angle_gamma   90.00
#
_symmetry.space_group_name_H-M   'P 1'
#
loop_
_entity.id
_entity.type
_entity.pdbx_description
1 polymer ?
#
loop_
_entity_poly.entity_id
_entity_poly.type
_entity_poly.pdbx_seq_one_letter_code
_entity_poly.pdbx_strand_id
1 'polypeptide(L)'
;METLYTVMAFITVSVAAILIPRMMIDWQRCREFLRDSDGEALRRFVAEQRQWIVRHGMCAAGAIGMVAVVTCTPGMAAYERLAGVMTAYGMMTLTFMFIESLLAQRAESLLQARPASVEQAREFGN
;
A
#
# COMPACT_ATOMS: atom_id res chain seq x y z
N MET A 1 5.63 29.86 5.42
CA MET A 1 5.51 29.04 4.19
C MET A 1 6.60 27.98 4.12
N GLU A 2 7.87 28.34 4.32
CA GLU A 2 8.97 27.35 4.31
C GLU A 2 8.79 26.24 5.35
N THR A 3 8.31 26.55 6.56
CA THR A 3 8.07 25.54 7.59
C THR A 3 7.09 24.45 7.16
N LEU A 4 5.97 24.80 6.51
CA LEU A 4 4.98 23.82 6.04
C LEU A 4 5.54 22.95 4.92
N TYR A 5 6.27 23.56 3.98
CA TYR A 5 6.97 22.84 2.93
C TYR A 5 7.99 21.85 3.52
N THR A 6 8.84 22.30 4.44
CA THR A 6 9.88 21.47 5.08
C THR A 6 9.27 20.32 5.87
N VAL A 7 8.21 20.59 6.63
CA VAL A 7 7.48 19.55 7.37
C VAL A 7 6.91 18.50 6.42
N MET A 8 6.27 18.93 5.31
CA MET A 8 5.69 17.99 4.36
C MET A 8 6.76 17.18 3.62
N ALA A 9 7.88 17.79 3.26
CA ALA A 9 9.01 17.10 2.66
C ALA A 9 9.58 16.04 3.62
N PHE A 10 9.76 16.40 4.89
CA PHE A 10 10.21 15.49 5.93
C PHE A 10 9.24 14.31 6.14
N ILE A 11 7.93 14.57 6.18
CA ILE A 11 6.90 13.51 6.26
C ILE A 11 7.01 12.59 5.04
N THR A 12 7.14 13.15 3.84
CA THR A 12 7.22 12.36 2.60
C THR A 12 8.40 11.40 2.63
N VAL A 13 9.58 11.90 2.97
CA VAL A 13 10.80 11.09 3.08
C VAL A 13 10.69 10.05 4.20
N SER A 14 10.15 10.44 5.36
CA SER A 14 9.99 9.53 6.50
C SER A 14 9.04 8.38 6.19
N VAL A 15 7.92 8.68 5.52
CA VAL A 15 6.97 7.66 5.06
C VAL A 15 7.64 6.70 4.08
N ALA A 16 8.43 7.19 3.12
CA ALA A 16 9.19 6.34 2.22
C ALA A 16 10.18 5.44 2.96
N ALA A 17 10.97 6.01 3.87
CA ALA A 17 11.99 5.31 4.63
C ALA A 17 11.43 4.19 5.51
N ILE A 18 10.18 4.31 5.95
CA ILE A 18 9.49 3.29 6.76
C ILE A 18 8.80 2.25 5.88
N LEU A 19 8.09 2.69 4.84
CA LEU A 19 7.23 1.80 4.06
C LEU A 19 8.02 0.94 3.07
N ILE A 20 9.11 1.45 2.49
CA ILE A 20 9.91 0.68 1.53
C ILE A 20 10.49 -0.58 2.20
N PRO A 21 11.18 -0.51 3.35
CA PRO A 21 11.66 -1.71 4.04
C PRO A 21 10.52 -2.65 4.44
N ARG A 22 9.39 -2.12 4.92
CA ARG A 22 8.24 -2.92 5.32
C ARG A 22 7.65 -3.71 4.14
N MET A 23 7.51 -3.08 2.96
CA MET A 23 7.07 -3.78 1.74
C MET A 23 8.05 -4.85 1.29
N MET A 24 9.37 -4.62 1.44
CA MET A 24 10.38 -5.64 1.16
C MET A 24 10.25 -6.85 2.10
N ILE A 25 9.99 -6.61 3.39
CA ILE A 25 9.76 -7.68 4.37
C ILE A 25 8.47 -8.44 4.06
N ASP A 26 7.39 -7.74 3.71
CA ASP A 26 6.11 -8.37 3.36
C ASP A 26 6.24 -9.25 2.11
N TRP A 27 7.05 -8.84 1.13
CA TRP A 27 7.39 -9.68 -0.01
C TRP A 27 8.13 -10.96 0.40
N GLN A 28 9.06 -10.88 1.36
CA GLN A 28 9.75 -12.05 1.91
C GLN A 28 8.80 -12.98 2.65
N ARG A 29 7.95 -12.44 3.54
CA ARG A 29 6.92 -13.20 4.27
C ARG A 29 5.95 -13.91 3.34
N CYS A 30 5.52 -13.24 2.26
CA CYS A 30 4.68 -13.88 1.26
C CYS A 30 5.35 -15.12 0.65
N ARG A 31 6.67 -15.10 0.43
CA ARG A 31 7.41 -16.29 -0.05
C ARG A 31 7.54 -17.38 1.00
N GLU A 32 7.69 -17.01 2.28
CA GLU A 32 7.76 -17.97 3.39
C GLU A 32 6.43 -18.71 3.58
N PHE A 33 5.30 -17.99 3.60
CA PHE A 33 3.97 -18.60 3.71
C PHE A 33 3.68 -19.58 2.56
N LEU A 34 4.22 -19.32 1.37
CA LEU A 34 4.13 -20.24 0.25
C LEU A 34 4.97 -21.50 0.46
N ARG A 35 6.19 -21.36 1.00
CA ARG A 35 7.06 -22.50 1.28
C ARG A 35 6.43 -23.42 2.32
N ASP A 36 5.84 -22.84 3.35
CA ASP A 36 5.32 -23.59 4.49
C ASP A 36 3.86 -24.05 4.28
N SER A 37 3.26 -23.74 3.14
CA SER A 37 1.88 -24.12 2.77
C SER A 37 0.84 -23.70 3.82
N ASP A 38 1.06 -22.60 4.52
CA ASP A 38 0.13 -22.09 5.54
C ASP A 38 -0.93 -21.20 4.89
N GLY A 39 -2.10 -21.79 4.65
CA GLY A 39 -3.22 -21.11 3.99
C GLY A 39 -3.92 -20.08 4.89
N GLU A 40 -3.85 -20.24 6.21
CA GLU A 40 -4.49 -19.32 7.14
C GLU A 40 -3.63 -18.06 7.33
N ALA A 41 -2.32 -18.24 7.48
CA ALA A 41 -1.37 -17.13 7.48
C ALA A 41 -1.46 -16.31 6.18
N LEU A 42 -1.58 -16.98 5.02
CA LEU A 42 -1.71 -16.31 3.73
C LEU A 42 -3.02 -15.51 3.60
N ARG A 43 -4.15 -16.01 4.15
CA ARG A 43 -5.42 -15.25 4.20
C ARG A 43 -5.32 -14.03 5.09
N ARG A 44 -4.71 -14.15 6.27
CA ARG A 44 -4.48 -13.00 7.18
C ARG A 44 -3.59 -11.96 6.51
N PHE A 45 -2.52 -12.40 5.86
CA PHE A 45 -1.64 -11.53 5.09
C PHE A 45 -2.39 -10.75 4.00
N VAL A 46 -3.26 -11.40 3.22
CA VAL A 46 -4.09 -10.70 2.21
C VAL A 46 -5.00 -9.64 2.85
N ALA A 47 -5.62 -9.95 3.99
CA ALA A 47 -6.47 -8.99 4.71
C ALA A 47 -5.67 -7.78 5.19
N GLU A 48 -4.45 -8.00 5.70
CA GLU A 48 -3.52 -6.93 6.07
C GLU A 48 -3.17 -6.06 4.86
N GLN A 49 -2.83 -6.67 3.72
CA GLN A 49 -2.51 -5.91 2.50
C GLN A 49 -3.70 -5.07 2.02
N ARG A 50 -4.92 -5.60 2.07
CA ARG A 50 -6.14 -4.83 1.76
C ARG A 50 -6.31 -3.62 2.67
N GLN A 51 -6.00 -3.74 3.96
CA GLN A 51 -6.03 -2.60 4.87
C GLN A 51 -5.02 -1.51 4.47
N TRP A 52 -3.82 -1.89 4.07
CA TRP A 52 -2.79 -0.96 3.62
C TRP A 52 -3.09 -0.30 2.29
N ILE A 53 -3.66 -1.03 1.34
CA ILE A 53 -4.19 -0.50 0.08
C ILE A 53 -5.17 0.64 0.36
N VAL A 54 -6.13 0.45 1.28
CA VAL A 54 -7.10 1.48 1.66
C VAL A 54 -6.41 2.69 2.31
N ARG A 55 -5.45 2.47 3.22
CA ARG A 55 -4.71 3.57 3.86
C ARG A 55 -3.95 4.41 2.84
N HIS A 56 -3.23 3.78 1.92
CA HIS A 56 -2.50 4.48 0.87
C HIS A 56 -3.43 5.18 -0.12
N GLY A 57 -4.54 4.55 -0.49
CA GLY A 57 -5.58 5.17 -1.31
C GLY A 57 -6.17 6.43 -0.68
N MET A 58 -6.48 6.40 0.63
CA MET A 58 -6.96 7.58 1.36
C MET A 58 -5.91 8.70 1.42
N CYS A 59 -4.64 8.36 1.67
CA CYS A 59 -3.54 9.34 1.66
C CYS A 59 -3.37 9.99 0.28
N ALA A 60 -3.40 9.19 -0.79
CA ALA A 60 -3.30 9.68 -2.16
C ALA A 60 -4.48 10.60 -2.51
N ALA A 61 -5.71 10.19 -2.19
CA ALA A 61 -6.90 10.98 -2.43
C ALA A 61 -6.85 12.32 -1.66
N GLY A 62 -6.43 12.29 -0.40
CA GLY A 62 -6.24 13.50 0.41
C GLY A 62 -5.18 14.44 -0.19
N ALA A 63 -4.07 13.90 -0.68
CA ALA A 63 -3.02 14.68 -1.33
C ALA A 63 -3.51 15.35 -2.62
N ILE A 64 -4.19 14.59 -3.48
CA ILE A 64 -4.81 15.10 -4.72
C ILE A 64 -5.83 16.21 -4.39
N GLY A 65 -6.67 16.01 -3.37
CA GLY A 65 -7.64 17.00 -2.92
C GLY A 65 -6.97 18.30 -2.49
N MET A 66 -5.90 18.23 -1.70
CA MET A 66 -5.15 19.43 -1.29
C MET A 66 -4.48 20.14 -2.47
N VAL A 67 -3.93 19.39 -3.44
CA VAL A 67 -3.36 19.97 -4.66
C VAL A 67 -4.45 20.68 -5.49
N ALA A 68 -5.63 20.08 -5.60
CA ALA A 68 -6.77 20.69 -6.27
C ALA A 68 -7.21 21.98 -5.58
N VAL A 69 -7.26 22.01 -4.24
CA VAL A 69 -7.57 23.23 -3.48
C VAL A 69 -6.55 24.33 -3.78
N VAL A 70 -5.25 24.04 -3.74
CA VAL A 70 -4.21 25.03 -4.01
C VAL A 70 -4.27 25.52 -5.46
N THR A 71 -4.50 24.63 -6.42
CA THR A 71 -4.48 24.98 -7.86
C THR A 71 -5.74 25.71 -8.30
N CYS A 72 -6.90 25.35 -7.75
CA CYS A 72 -8.20 25.86 -8.22
C CYS A 72 -8.74 27.03 -7.40
N THR A 73 -8.16 27.34 -6.24
CA THR A 73 -8.63 28.45 -5.39
C THR A 73 -7.83 29.74 -5.67
N PRO A 74 -8.49 30.85 -6.05
CA PRO A 74 -7.82 32.13 -6.25
C PRO A 74 -7.08 32.61 -5.00
N GLY A 75 -5.90 33.19 -5.17
CA GLY A 75 -5.09 33.73 -4.06
C GLY A 75 -4.15 32.72 -3.38
N MET A 76 -4.07 31.48 -3.87
CA MET A 76 -3.22 30.42 -3.30
C MET A 76 -1.82 30.29 -3.93
N ALA A 77 -1.41 31.22 -4.81
CA ALA A 77 -0.12 31.15 -5.52
C ALA A 77 1.10 30.99 -4.59
N ALA A 78 1.01 31.52 -3.37
CA ALA A 78 2.07 31.42 -2.37
C ALA A 78 2.34 29.96 -1.91
N TYR A 79 1.40 29.02 -2.17
CA TYR A 79 1.46 27.62 -1.77
C TYR A 79 1.86 26.65 -2.90
N GLU A 80 2.27 27.13 -4.08
CA GLU A 80 2.64 26.26 -5.20
C GLU A 80 3.75 25.25 -4.86
N ARG A 81 4.77 25.66 -4.11
CA ARG A 81 5.83 24.74 -3.63
C ARG A 81 5.28 23.63 -2.74
N LEU A 82 4.29 23.94 -1.90
CA LEU A 82 3.63 22.94 -1.06
C LEU A 82 2.82 21.97 -1.92
N ALA A 83 2.10 22.45 -2.94
CA ALA A 83 1.38 21.60 -3.89
C ALA A 83 2.34 20.64 -4.63
N GLY A 84 3.55 21.10 -4.99
CA GLY A 84 4.58 20.25 -5.59
C GLY A 84 4.96 19.05 -4.71
N VAL A 85 5.25 19.29 -3.42
CA VAL A 85 5.58 18.21 -2.48
C VAL A 85 4.37 17.31 -2.20
N MET A 86 3.17 17.88 -2.07
CA MET A 86 1.94 17.10 -1.90
C MET A 86 1.67 16.19 -3.10
N THR A 87 1.96 16.65 -4.31
CA THR A 87 1.87 15.84 -5.53
C THR A 87 2.86 14.67 -5.48
N ALA A 88 4.12 14.93 -5.12
CA ALA A 88 5.12 13.88 -4.97
C ALA A 88 4.72 12.84 -3.92
N TYR A 89 4.22 13.29 -2.77
CA TYR A 89 3.68 12.43 -1.72
C TYR A 89 2.50 11.59 -2.22
N GLY A 90 1.52 12.21 -2.89
CA GLY A 90 0.36 11.53 -3.45
C GLY A 90 0.77 10.42 -4.44
N MET A 91 1.65 10.74 -5.39
CA MET A 91 2.18 9.77 -6.36
C MET A 91 2.91 8.62 -5.67
N MET A 92 3.75 8.91 -4.69
CA MET A 92 4.44 7.90 -3.90
C MET A 92 3.46 6.96 -3.19
N THR A 93 2.42 7.51 -2.55
CA THR A 93 1.39 6.69 -1.89
C THR A 93 0.57 5.86 -2.88
N LEU A 94 0.32 6.36 -4.10
CA LEU A 94 -0.29 5.55 -5.17
C LEU A 94 0.62 4.40 -5.62
N THR A 95 1.93 4.64 -5.75
CA THR A 95 2.90 3.58 -6.05
C THR A 95 2.89 2.51 -4.97
N PHE A 96 2.85 2.91 -3.70
CA PHE A 96 2.72 1.99 -2.57
C PHE A 96 1.40 1.20 -2.63
N MET A 97 0.27 1.86 -2.84
CA MET A 97 -1.01 1.20 -3.04
C MET A 97 -0.97 0.16 -4.17
N PHE A 98 -0.32 0.49 -5.29
CA PHE A 98 -0.17 -0.39 -6.44
C PHE A 98 0.68 -1.62 -6.11
N ILE A 99 1.82 -1.44 -5.45
CA ILE A 99 2.69 -2.55 -5.03
C ILE A 99 1.96 -3.49 -4.07
N GLU A 100 1.26 -2.96 -3.06
CA GLU A 100 0.48 -3.77 -2.11
C GLU A 100 -0.66 -4.51 -2.83
N SER A 101 -1.27 -3.90 -3.85
CA SER A 101 -2.28 -4.54 -4.69
C SER A 101 -1.72 -5.72 -5.48
N LEU A 102 -0.54 -5.57 -6.07
CA LEU A 102 0.14 -6.67 -6.76
C LEU A 102 0.48 -7.82 -5.80
N LEU A 103 0.93 -7.50 -4.60
CA LEU A 103 1.26 -8.49 -3.57
C LEU A 103 0.02 -9.23 -3.08
N ALA A 104 -1.08 -8.52 -2.83
CA ALA A 104 -2.36 -9.11 -2.46
C ALA A 104 -2.92 -10.01 -3.57
N GLN A 105 -2.92 -9.55 -4.83
CA GLN A 105 -3.37 -10.34 -5.99
C GLN A 105 -2.53 -11.61 -6.16
N ARG A 106 -1.22 -11.51 -5.97
CA ARG A 106 -0.33 -12.67 -6.02
C ARG A 106 -0.68 -13.67 -4.91
N ALA A 107 -0.85 -13.22 -3.68
CA ALA A 107 -1.25 -14.09 -2.57
C ALA A 107 -2.65 -14.73 -2.78
N GLU A 108 -3.62 -13.96 -3.30
CA GLU A 108 -4.97 -14.44 -3.60
C GLU A 108 -5.00 -15.49 -4.72
N SER A 109 -4.29 -15.25 -5.83
CA SER A 109 -4.21 -16.22 -6.93
C SER A 109 -3.60 -17.55 -6.46
N LEU A 110 -2.64 -17.49 -5.54
CA LEU A 110 -2.01 -18.68 -4.95
C LEU A 110 -2.93 -19.40 -3.96
N LEU A 111 -3.76 -18.67 -3.21
CA LEU A 111 -4.83 -19.27 -2.39
C LEU A 111 -5.86 -20.02 -3.26
N GLN A 112 -6.22 -19.45 -4.42
CA GLN A 112 -7.17 -20.05 -5.35
C GLN A 112 -6.59 -21.24 -6.12
N ALA A 113 -5.28 -21.21 -6.42
CA ALA A 113 -4.58 -22.31 -7.10
C ALA A 113 -4.35 -23.52 -6.18
N ARG A 114 -4.48 -23.37 -4.85
CA ARG A 114 -4.47 -24.50 -3.91
C ARG A 114 -5.74 -25.30 -4.14
N PRO A 115 -5.69 -26.50 -4.73
CA PRO A 115 -6.89 -27.19 -5.16
C PRO A 115 -7.73 -27.58 -3.93
N ALA A 116 -9.03 -27.73 -4.13
CA ALA A 116 -9.95 -28.44 -3.24
C ALA A 116 -9.50 -29.89 -2.87
N SER A 117 -8.33 -30.34 -3.36
CA SER A 117 -7.76 -31.67 -3.17
C SER A 117 -7.27 -31.94 -1.75
N VAL A 118 -7.00 -30.93 -0.92
CA VAL A 118 -6.65 -31.17 0.50
C VAL A 118 -7.91 -31.38 1.35
N GLU A 119 -9.02 -30.71 1.00
CA GLU A 119 -10.31 -30.90 1.65
C GLU A 119 -10.92 -32.25 1.24
N GLN A 120 -10.90 -32.59 -0.06
CA GLN A 120 -11.34 -33.90 -0.54
C GLN A 120 -10.44 -35.05 -0.04
N ALA A 121 -9.12 -34.89 0.04
CA ALA A 121 -8.27 -35.94 0.62
C ALA A 121 -8.49 -36.18 2.12
N ARG A 122 -9.03 -35.18 2.85
CA ARG A 122 -9.46 -35.34 4.24
C ARG A 122 -10.86 -35.95 4.38
N GLU A 123 -11.77 -35.64 3.46
CA GLU A 123 -13.12 -36.25 3.45
C GLU A 123 -13.13 -37.72 2.99
N PHE A 124 -12.20 -38.12 2.11
CA PHE A 124 -12.07 -39.50 1.62
C PHE A 124 -11.00 -40.34 2.34
N GLY A 125 -10.32 -39.78 3.35
CA GLY A 125 -9.19 -40.39 4.05
C GLY A 125 -9.45 -40.82 5.50
N ASN A 126 -10.70 -41.13 5.85
CA ASN A 126 -11.09 -41.73 7.14
C ASN A 126 -11.87 -43.03 6.93
#